data_AF-A0A2E6MRB0-F1
#
_entry.id   AF-A0A2E6MRB0-F1
#
_cell.length_a   1.000
_cell.length_b   1.000
_cell.length_c   1.000
_cell.angle_alpha   90.00
_cell.angle_beta   90.00
_cell.angle_gamma   90.00
#
_symmetry.space_group_name_H-M   'P 1'
#
loop_
_entity.id
_entity.type
_entity.pdbx_description
1 polymer ?
#
loop_
_entity_poly.entity_id
_entity_poly.type
_entity_poly.pdbx_seq_one_letter_code
_entity_poly.pdbx_strand_id
1 'polypeptide(L)'
;MKMLGAILLFFTIVAVATDVRGQEEQVEWQDKPIICTRLDKIEEGLSERGERLLFEGIQSTTVRDAVGLSSIPINLPISIYVNPKTKTYTIIEYHPSYETYCIISYGSGWRLIGDRT
;
A
#
# COMPACT_ATOMS: atom_id res chain seq x y z
N MET A 1 -0.97 -2.91 -56.44
CA MET A 1 -0.71 -1.70 -55.62
C MET A 1 -1.80 -1.42 -54.59
N LYS A 2 -3.09 -1.35 -54.96
CA LYS A 2 -4.20 -1.10 -54.01
C LYS A 2 -4.28 -2.11 -52.85
N MET A 3 -4.08 -3.40 -53.15
CA MET A 3 -4.13 -4.48 -52.15
C MET A 3 -2.97 -4.41 -51.15
N LEU A 4 -1.76 -4.04 -51.60
CA LEU A 4 -0.58 -3.87 -50.74
C LEU A 4 -0.74 -2.67 -49.80
N GLY A 5 -1.30 -1.56 -50.30
CA GLY A 5 -1.61 -0.38 -49.48
C GLY A 5 -2.66 -0.67 -48.41
N ALA A 6 -3.70 -1.46 -48.73
CA ALA A 6 -4.72 -1.88 -47.76
C ALA A 6 -4.14 -2.80 -46.66
N ILE A 7 -3.25 -3.73 -47.02
CA ILE A 7 -2.58 -4.60 -46.05
C ILE A 7 -1.67 -3.79 -45.12
N LEU A 8 -0.86 -2.87 -45.65
CA LEU A 8 0.00 -1.99 -44.84
C LEU A 8 -0.82 -1.10 -43.90
N LEU A 9 -1.94 -0.57 -44.37
CA LEU A 9 -2.86 0.23 -43.55
C LEU A 9 -3.49 -0.60 -42.43
N PHE A 10 -3.87 -1.84 -42.73
CA PHE A 10 -4.42 -2.75 -41.73
C PHE A 10 -3.39 -3.09 -40.65
N PHE A 11 -2.15 -3.42 -41.02
CA PHE A 11 -1.08 -3.70 -40.05
C PHE A 11 -0.72 -2.48 -39.19
N THR A 12 -0.72 -1.27 -39.75
CA THR A 12 -0.49 -0.04 -38.96
C THR A 12 -1.62 0.23 -37.98
N ILE A 13 -2.89 0.04 -38.38
CA ILE A 13 -4.04 0.20 -37.48
C ILE A 13 -3.99 -0.82 -36.34
N VAL A 14 -3.67 -2.08 -36.65
CA VAL A 14 -3.56 -3.14 -35.64
C VAL A 14 -2.43 -2.84 -34.66
N ALA A 15 -1.25 -2.43 -35.14
CA ALA A 15 -0.11 -2.09 -34.28
C ALA A 15 -0.42 -0.92 -33.34
N VAL A 16 -1.04 0.15 -33.85
CA VAL A 16 -1.44 1.31 -33.03
C VAL A 16 -2.51 0.92 -32.01
N ALA A 17 -3.48 0.08 -32.39
CA ALA A 17 -4.54 -0.37 -31.49
C ALA A 17 -4.03 -1.29 -30.37
N THR A 18 -2.97 -2.09 -30.63
CA THR A 18 -2.34 -2.95 -29.62
C THR A 18 -1.39 -2.19 -28.69
N ASP A 19 -0.72 -1.15 -29.16
CA ASP A 19 0.23 -0.35 -28.37
C ASP A 19 -0.51 0.46 -27.27
N VAL A 20 -1.63 1.10 -27.63
CA VAL A 20 -2.46 1.88 -26.68
C VAL A 20 -3.13 1.00 -25.62
N ARG A 21 -3.29 -0.31 -25.86
CA ARG A 21 -3.91 -1.26 -24.93
C ARG A 21 -2.90 -2.03 -24.07
N GLY A 22 -1.60 -1.90 -24.36
CA GLY A 22 -0.53 -2.65 -23.69
C GLY A 22 0.02 -1.98 -22.42
N GLN A 23 -0.39 -0.74 -22.11
CA GLN A 23 -0.01 -0.06 -20.87
C GLN A 23 -1.00 -0.37 -19.72
N GLU A 24 -1.24 -1.66 -19.43
CA GLU A 24 -1.40 -2.01 -18.03
C GLU A 24 -0.01 -1.87 -17.42
N GLU A 25 0.26 -0.74 -16.76
CA GLU A 25 1.47 -0.58 -15.96
C GLU A 25 1.66 -1.87 -15.15
N GLN A 26 2.78 -2.55 -15.38
CA GLN A 26 3.14 -3.78 -14.70
C GLN A 26 3.28 -3.45 -13.20
N VAL A 27 2.17 -3.53 -12.47
CA VAL A 27 2.16 -3.39 -11.02
C VAL A 27 2.95 -4.58 -10.49
N GLU A 28 4.21 -4.34 -10.17
CA GLU A 28 5.07 -5.34 -9.57
C GLU A 28 4.72 -5.45 -8.09
N TRP A 29 4.03 -6.53 -7.74
CA TRP A 29 3.74 -6.84 -6.36
C TRP A 29 5.04 -7.15 -5.61
N GLN A 30 5.34 -6.35 -4.60
CA GLN A 30 6.47 -6.56 -3.70
C GLN A 30 5.97 -7.16 -2.40
N ASP A 31 6.59 -8.27 -1.98
CA ASP A 31 6.36 -8.83 -0.67
C ASP A 31 7.19 -8.05 0.36
N LYS A 32 6.52 -7.21 1.14
CA LYS A 32 7.12 -6.59 2.33
C LYS A 32 6.77 -7.44 3.55
N PRO A 33 7.75 -7.87 4.37
CA PRO A 33 7.44 -8.54 5.63
C PRO A 33 6.70 -7.56 6.55
N ILE A 34 5.55 -8.00 7.08
CA ILE A 34 4.79 -7.31 8.12
C ILE A 34 4.98 -8.04 9.45
N ILE A 35 5.07 -7.28 10.53
CA ILE A 35 5.24 -7.86 11.88
C ILE A 35 3.90 -7.79 12.58
N CYS A 36 3.25 -8.94 12.73
CA CYS A 36 1.96 -9.07 13.39
C CYS A 36 2.12 -9.64 14.78
N THR A 37 1.54 -8.99 15.79
CA THR A 37 1.62 -9.40 17.18
C THR A 37 0.46 -8.84 18.01
N ARG A 38 0.50 -9.12 19.31
CA ARG A 38 -0.45 -8.64 20.31
C ARG A 38 -0.20 -7.17 20.67
N LEU A 39 -1.27 -6.45 21.02
CA LEU A 39 -1.24 -5.01 21.27
C LEU A 39 -0.23 -4.60 22.35
N ASP A 40 -0.17 -5.32 23.46
CA ASP A 40 0.75 -5.08 24.58
C ASP A 40 2.22 -5.04 24.14
N LYS A 41 2.61 -5.93 23.21
CA LYS A 41 3.97 -5.96 22.66
C LYS A 41 4.25 -4.77 21.75
N ILE A 42 3.24 -4.29 21.04
CA ILE A 42 3.36 -3.09 20.22
C ILE A 42 3.47 -1.87 21.12
N GLU A 43 2.62 -1.77 22.14
CA GLU A 43 2.60 -0.66 23.10
C GLU A 43 3.92 -0.54 23.88
N GLU A 44 4.53 -1.67 24.26
CA GLU A 44 5.87 -1.71 24.84
C GLU A 44 6.90 -1.02 23.93
N GLY A 45 6.99 -1.44 22.67
CA GLY A 45 7.94 -0.86 21.72
C GLY A 45 7.65 0.61 21.38
N LEU A 46 6.38 1.00 21.27
CA LEU A 46 5.97 2.40 21.09
C LEU A 46 6.40 3.26 22.29
N SER A 47 6.22 2.74 23.51
CA SER A 47 6.58 3.40 24.75
C SER A 47 8.10 3.62 24.84
N GLU A 48 8.89 2.59 24.55
CA GLU A 48 10.36 2.65 24.50
C GLU A 48 10.88 3.72 23.54
N ARG A 49 10.22 3.88 22.38
CA ARG A 49 10.58 4.90 21.39
C ARG A 49 9.99 6.29 21.70
N GLY A 50 9.16 6.40 22.73
CA GLY A 50 8.46 7.65 23.05
C GLY A 50 7.45 8.06 21.97
N GLU A 51 6.99 7.12 21.16
CA GLU A 51 6.01 7.36 20.10
C GLU A 51 4.60 7.43 20.71
N ARG A 52 3.79 8.35 20.22
CA ARG A 52 2.41 8.58 20.69
C ARG A 52 1.48 8.62 19.50
N LEU A 53 0.24 8.16 19.71
CA LEU A 53 -0.79 8.20 18.69
C LEU A 53 -0.99 9.64 18.22
N LEU A 54 -0.84 9.87 16.92
CA LEU A 54 -0.98 11.19 16.32
C LEU A 54 -2.13 11.22 15.31
N PHE A 55 -2.34 10.14 14.56
CA PHE A 55 -3.41 10.03 13.58
C PHE A 55 -4.04 8.65 13.59
N GLU A 56 -5.31 8.60 13.19
CA GLU A 56 -6.05 7.37 12.90
C GLU A 56 -6.71 7.52 11.53
N GLY A 57 -7.05 6.38 10.93
CA GLY A 57 -7.77 6.35 9.67
C GLY A 57 -8.28 4.96 9.35
N ILE A 58 -8.92 4.85 8.19
CA ILE A 58 -9.37 3.58 7.62
C ILE A 58 -8.65 3.41 6.28
N GLN A 59 -7.90 2.33 6.14
CA GLN A 59 -7.32 1.93 4.86
C GLN A 59 -8.26 0.95 4.14
N SER A 60 -8.29 1.01 2.81
CA SER A 60 -8.89 -0.02 1.97
C SER A 60 -7.77 -0.82 1.31
N THR A 61 -7.63 -2.09 1.64
CA THR A 61 -6.49 -2.92 1.22
C THR A 61 -6.91 -4.34 0.83
N THR A 62 -6.21 -4.93 -0.14
CA THR A 62 -6.37 -6.35 -0.49
C THR A 62 -5.56 -7.20 0.47
N VAL A 63 -6.22 -8.14 1.14
CA VAL A 63 -5.54 -9.12 2.00
C VAL A 63 -5.37 -10.46 1.29
N ARG A 64 -4.36 -11.23 1.72
CA ARG A 64 -4.16 -12.59 1.23
C ARG A 64 -5.18 -13.53 1.88
N ASP A 65 -5.90 -14.28 1.06
CA ASP A 65 -6.79 -15.37 1.46
C ASP A 65 -6.12 -16.74 1.21
N ALA A 66 -6.90 -17.83 1.28
CA ALA A 66 -6.40 -19.19 1.11
C ALA A 66 -5.87 -19.49 -0.32
N VAL A 67 -6.28 -18.72 -1.32
CA VAL A 67 -6.01 -18.99 -2.74
C VAL A 67 -5.09 -17.93 -3.37
N GLY A 68 -4.92 -16.77 -2.72
CA GLY A 68 -4.05 -15.71 -3.22
C GLY A 68 -4.38 -14.35 -2.62
N LEU A 69 -4.04 -13.27 -3.33
CA LEU A 69 -4.53 -11.94 -2.98
C LEU A 69 -6.02 -11.84 -3.32
N SER A 70 -6.84 -11.40 -2.37
CA SER A 70 -8.27 -11.23 -2.60
C SER A 70 -8.52 -10.10 -3.61
N SER A 71 -9.45 -10.33 -4.55
CA SER A 71 -9.90 -9.30 -5.50
C SER A 71 -10.85 -8.27 -4.86
N ILE A 72 -11.34 -8.55 -3.65
CA ILE A 72 -12.23 -7.66 -2.91
C ILE A 72 -11.42 -7.04 -1.76
N PRO A 73 -11.20 -5.71 -1.76
CA PRO A 73 -10.49 -5.07 -0.67
C PRO A 73 -11.34 -5.07 0.60
N ILE A 74 -10.66 -5.03 1.75
CA ILE A 74 -11.28 -4.87 3.06
C ILE A 74 -10.87 -3.53 3.68
N ASN A 75 -11.74 -3.02 4.54
CA ASN A 75 -11.48 -1.81 5.30
C ASN A 75 -10.86 -2.15 6.66
N LEU A 76 -9.64 -1.68 6.90
CA LEU A 76 -8.93 -1.90 8.15
C LEU A 76 -8.63 -0.57 8.84
N PRO A 77 -8.79 -0.50 10.17
CA PRO A 77 -8.30 0.65 10.93
C PRO A 77 -6.77 0.71 10.89
N ILE A 78 -6.26 1.94 10.77
CA ILE A 78 -4.84 2.26 10.89
C ILE A 78 -4.62 3.31 11.97
N SER A 79 -3.47 3.23 12.61
CA SER A 79 -2.99 4.18 13.61
C SER A 79 -1.55 4.58 13.31
N ILE A 80 -1.26 5.88 13.36
CA ILE A 80 0.06 6.44 13.12
C ILE A 80 0.58 7.03 14.43
N TYR A 81 1.65 6.43 14.93
CA TYR A 81 2.34 6.85 16.14
C TYR A 81 3.63 7.58 15.77
N VAL A 82 3.90 8.68 16.47
CA VAL A 82 5.04 9.55 16.19
C VAL A 82 5.69 10.04 17.47
N ASN A 83 7.02 10.11 17.47
CA ASN A 83 7.76 10.92 18.44
C ASN A 83 8.24 12.22 17.75
N PRO A 84 7.66 13.39 18.05
CA PRO A 84 8.01 14.63 17.36
C PRO A 84 9.40 15.17 17.73
N LYS A 85 10.04 14.66 18.79
CA LYS A 85 11.40 15.03 19.19
C LYS A 85 12.46 14.24 18.42
N THR A 86 12.37 12.90 18.44
CA THR A 86 13.31 12.01 17.74
C THR A 86 12.95 11.81 16.26
N LYS A 87 11.75 12.27 15.86
CA LYS A 87 11.19 12.11 14.52
C LYS A 87 10.98 10.65 14.12
N THR A 88 10.85 9.73 15.07
CA THR A 88 10.50 8.34 14.77
C THR A 88 8.99 8.17 14.57
N TYR A 89 8.61 7.17 13.79
CA TYR A 89 7.20 6.86 13.54
C TYR A 89 6.97 5.35 13.44
N THR A 90 5.74 4.94 13.72
CA THR A 90 5.22 3.58 13.53
C THR A 90 3.79 3.65 12.99
N ILE A 91 3.47 2.89 11.95
CA ILE A 91 2.12 2.72 11.39
C ILE A 91 1.67 1.30 11.68
N ILE A 92 0.51 1.20 12.33
CA ILE A 92 -0.11 -0.07 12.73
C ILE A 92 -1.44 -0.19 12.03
N GLU A 93 -1.75 -1.39 11.56
CA GLU A 93 -3.10 -1.79 11.17
C GLU A 93 -3.64 -2.83 12.15
N TYR A 94 -4.97 -2.91 12.28
CA TYR A 94 -5.62 -3.97 13.04
C TYR A 94 -6.55 -4.79 12.15
N HIS A 95 -6.42 -6.12 12.23
CA HIS A 95 -7.24 -7.06 11.49
C HIS A 95 -8.32 -7.65 12.40
N PRO A 96 -9.60 -7.27 12.21
CA PRO A 96 -10.68 -7.69 13.11
C PRO A 96 -11.03 -9.18 12.98
N SER A 97 -10.75 -9.83 11.84
CA SER A 97 -11.09 -11.23 11.61
C SER A 97 -10.22 -12.22 12.39
N TYR A 98 -9.01 -11.82 12.78
CA TYR A 98 -8.06 -12.63 13.57
C TYR A 98 -7.45 -11.84 14.73
N GLU A 99 -8.10 -10.74 15.12
CA GLU A 99 -7.81 -9.89 16.29
C GLU A 99 -6.32 -9.57 16.49
N THR A 100 -5.61 -9.26 15.40
CA THR A 100 -4.15 -9.07 15.43
C THR A 100 -3.77 -7.68 14.94
N TYR A 101 -2.73 -7.12 15.55
CA TYR A 101 -2.17 -5.83 15.16
C TYR A 101 -0.88 -6.07 14.38
N CYS A 102 -0.73 -5.37 13.25
CA CYS A 102 0.42 -5.52 12.37
C CYS A 102 1.12 -4.18 12.19
N ILE A 103 2.44 -4.16 12.39
CA ILE A 103 3.28 -3.02 12.04
C ILE A 103 3.55 -3.10 10.54
N ILE A 104 2.97 -2.16 9.79
CA ILE A 104 3.12 -2.09 8.33
C ILE A 104 4.22 -1.13 7.89
N SER A 105 4.61 -0.19 8.76
CA SER A 105 5.79 0.64 8.54
C SER A 105 6.32 1.19 9.87
N TYR A 106 7.63 1.36 9.97
CA TYR A 106 8.26 2.09 11.07
C TYR A 106 9.55 2.73 10.56
N GLY A 107 10.00 3.81 11.20
CA GLY A 107 11.22 4.49 10.77
C GLY A 107 11.47 5.82 11.46
N SER A 108 12.20 6.70 10.77
CA SER A 108 12.63 8.01 11.29
C SER A 108 12.48 9.12 10.25
N GLY A 109 12.69 10.36 10.66
CA GLY A 109 12.59 11.53 9.79
C GLY A 109 11.17 12.06 9.57
N TRP A 110 10.24 11.79 10.49
CA TRP A 110 8.86 12.30 10.44
C TRP A 110 8.81 13.82 10.29
N ARG A 111 8.14 14.31 9.24
CA ARG A 111 8.01 15.73 8.90
C ARG A 111 6.63 15.99 8.30
N LEU A 112 5.99 17.06 8.76
CA LEU A 112 4.80 17.61 8.10
C LEU A 112 5.29 18.55 6.98
N ILE A 113 4.99 18.21 5.72
CA ILE A 113 5.40 18.98 4.54
C ILE A 113 4.27 19.88 4.02
N GLY A 114 3.01 19.47 4.23
CA GLY A 114 1.84 20.17 3.71
C GLY A 114 0.86 20.53 4.82
N ASP A 115 1.16 21.57 5.59
CA ASP A 115 0.15 22.35 6.30
C ASP A 115 0.05 23.70 5.59
N ARG A 116 -0.66 23.69 4.45
CA ARG A 116 -1.02 24.90 3.70
C ARG A 116 -2.50 25.15 3.92
N THR A 117 -2.88 25.49 5.13
CA THR A 117 -4.13 26.23 5.38
C THR A 117 -3.89 27.72 5.19
#